data_AF-A0A6N7MCM5-F1
#
_entry.id   AF-A0A6N7MCM5-F1
#
_cell.length_a   1.000
_cell.length_b   1.000
_cell.length_c   1.000
_cell.angle_alpha   90.00
_cell.angle_beta   90.00
_cell.angle_gamma   90.00
#
_symmetry.space_group_name_H-M   'P 1'
#
loop_
_entity.id
_entity.type
_entity.pdbx_description
1 polymer ?
#
loop_
_entity_poly.entity_id
_entity_poly.type
_entity_poly.pdbx_seq_one_letter_code
_entity_poly.pdbx_strand_id
1 'polypeptide(L)'
;MKITKIIFFINIVIFTGCTPNNYEFEYETIITDTPANLEKLNSEYDDYNSDLPYPAGRQHIYFSSNRNSNGNNFDIVSKNIDISYHKEDDILNIAYTSDDYSSFQNKLFPIINTDNDEFGPYSYNGSQGLDYFFYANNDESDFNIKFVYTPRLDWGTYDAQERLYGPFSLNLINSDYDDLYPTINQDRTKLYFVSRSQISPNFCN
;
A
#
# COMPACT_ATOMS: atom_id res chain seq x y z
N MET A 1 -3.44 -63.00 32.63
CA MET A 1 -3.05 -62.88 31.21
C MET A 1 -4.09 -62.25 30.27
N LYS A 2 -5.40 -62.22 30.59
CA LYS A 2 -6.42 -61.60 29.70
C LYS A 2 -6.56 -60.08 29.87
N ILE A 3 -6.40 -59.55 31.09
CA ILE A 3 -6.55 -58.10 31.39
C ILE A 3 -5.38 -57.28 30.83
N THR A 4 -4.17 -57.81 30.84
CA THR A 4 -2.97 -57.13 30.31
C THR A 4 -3.02 -56.92 28.78
N LYS A 5 -3.68 -57.83 28.04
CA LYS A 5 -3.89 -57.69 26.59
C LYS A 5 -4.90 -56.59 26.23
N ILE A 6 -5.88 -56.33 27.11
CA ILE A 6 -6.90 -55.29 26.91
C ILE A 6 -6.28 -53.89 27.10
N ILE A 7 -5.41 -53.72 28.09
CA ILE A 7 -4.70 -52.45 28.34
C ILE A 7 -3.76 -52.09 27.18
N PHE A 8 -3.13 -53.09 26.56
CA PHE A 8 -2.25 -52.90 25.40
C PHE A 8 -3.04 -52.48 24.13
N PHE A 9 -4.26 -53.00 23.96
CA PHE A 9 -5.13 -52.63 22.84
C PHE A 9 -5.74 -51.23 23.00
N ILE A 10 -6.06 -50.83 24.24
CA ILE A 10 -6.54 -49.47 24.54
C ILE A 10 -5.43 -48.44 24.32
N ASN A 11 -4.16 -48.76 24.58
CA ASN A 11 -3.04 -47.84 24.31
C ASN A 11 -2.79 -47.59 22.81
N ILE A 12 -3.13 -48.53 21.92
CA ILE A 12 -2.94 -48.38 20.47
C ILE A 12 -3.97 -47.40 19.85
N VAL A 13 -5.16 -47.29 20.43
CA VAL A 13 -6.24 -46.43 19.89
C VAL A 13 -6.05 -44.95 20.25
N ILE A 14 -5.21 -44.63 21.24
CA ILE A 14 -4.98 -43.24 21.70
C ILE A 14 -3.94 -42.52 20.81
N PHE A 15 -3.28 -43.23 19.87
CA PHE A 15 -2.27 -42.66 18.96
C PHE A 15 -2.79 -42.27 17.57
N THR A 16 -4.09 -42.37 17.28
CA THR A 16 -4.66 -41.90 15.99
C THR A 16 -5.03 -40.41 16.02
N GLY A 17 -4.24 -39.58 16.71
CA GLY A 17 -4.40 -38.13 16.79
C GLY A 17 -3.93 -37.36 15.55
N CYS A 18 -3.93 -37.99 14.37
CA CYS A 18 -3.75 -37.28 13.10
C CYS A 18 -5.14 -37.02 12.53
N THR A 19 -5.74 -35.89 12.88
CA THR A 19 -6.75 -35.30 12.01
C THR A 19 -6.10 -35.12 10.65
N PRO A 20 -6.70 -35.64 9.56
CA PRO A 20 -6.23 -35.30 8.22
C PRO A 20 -6.15 -33.77 8.16
N ASN A 21 -4.98 -33.23 7.80
CA ASN A 21 -4.84 -31.82 7.52
C ASN A 21 -5.66 -31.56 6.24
N ASN A 22 -6.96 -31.32 6.41
CA ASN A 22 -7.83 -30.85 5.34
C ASN A 22 -7.54 -29.35 5.18
N TYR A 23 -6.34 -29.05 4.70
CA TYR A 23 -5.96 -27.71 4.32
C TYR A 23 -6.77 -27.36 3.07
N GLU A 24 -7.76 -26.49 3.25
CA GLU A 24 -8.59 -25.94 2.20
C GLU A 24 -8.54 -24.42 2.35
N PHE A 25 -8.05 -23.73 1.33
CA PHE A 25 -7.95 -22.28 1.29
C PHE A 25 -8.55 -21.76 -0.01
N GLU A 26 -9.39 -20.73 0.09
CA GLU A 26 -9.97 -20.06 -1.08
C GLU A 26 -9.04 -18.93 -1.52
N TYR A 27 -8.37 -19.14 -2.66
CA TYR A 27 -7.49 -18.14 -3.28
C TYR A 27 -8.30 -17.11 -4.07
N GLU A 28 -7.89 -15.84 -4.02
CA GLU A 28 -8.52 -14.76 -4.77
C GLU A 28 -7.74 -14.41 -6.04
N THR A 29 -6.54 -13.82 -5.89
CA THR A 29 -5.65 -13.57 -7.02
C THR A 29 -4.30 -14.24 -6.78
N ILE A 30 -4.01 -15.28 -7.57
CA ILE A 30 -2.75 -16.02 -7.51
C ILE A 30 -1.71 -15.33 -8.38
N ILE A 31 -0.55 -15.04 -7.81
CA ILE A 31 0.60 -14.50 -8.54
C ILE A 31 1.38 -15.67 -9.15
N THR A 32 1.55 -15.62 -10.47
CA THR A 32 2.26 -16.66 -11.25
C THR A 32 3.46 -16.06 -11.98
N ASP A 33 4.13 -16.87 -12.81
CA ASP A 33 5.16 -16.40 -13.75
C ASP A 33 4.59 -15.59 -14.92
N THR A 34 3.27 -15.66 -15.13
CA THR A 34 2.54 -14.77 -16.03
C THR A 34 1.88 -13.63 -15.27
N PRO A 35 1.83 -12.40 -15.82
CA PRO A 35 1.16 -11.27 -15.18
C PRO A 35 -0.30 -11.61 -14.86
N ALA A 36 -0.66 -11.53 -13.57
CA ALA A 36 -2.03 -11.68 -13.11
C ALA A 36 -2.69 -10.31 -13.02
N ASN A 37 -3.92 -10.20 -13.54
CA ASN A 37 -4.71 -8.98 -13.43
C ASN A 37 -5.28 -8.85 -12.01
N LEU A 38 -5.06 -7.70 -11.37
CA LEU A 38 -5.67 -7.35 -10.09
C LEU A 38 -7.06 -6.74 -10.32
N GLU A 39 -8.00 -7.53 -10.82
CA GLU A 39 -9.29 -7.02 -11.35
C GLU A 39 -10.11 -6.21 -10.33
N LYS A 40 -10.02 -6.54 -9.03
CA LYS A 40 -10.74 -5.80 -7.97
C LYS A 40 -10.05 -4.49 -7.56
N LEU A 41 -8.79 -4.29 -7.94
CA LEU A 41 -8.05 -3.03 -7.75
C LEU A 41 -8.33 -2.07 -8.92
N ASN A 42 -8.32 -2.62 -10.12
CA ASN A 42 -8.49 -1.91 -11.37
C ASN A 42 -9.88 -1.28 -11.50
N SER A 43 -9.95 -0.18 -12.23
CA SER A 43 -11.20 0.49 -12.57
C SER A 43 -11.27 0.79 -14.07
N GLU A 44 -12.41 1.33 -14.53
CA GLU A 44 -12.52 1.87 -15.89
C GLU A 44 -11.83 3.23 -16.04
N TYR A 45 -11.36 3.79 -14.93
CA TYR A 45 -10.66 5.07 -14.82
C TYR A 45 -9.15 4.85 -14.88
N ASP A 46 -8.42 5.93 -15.10
CA ASP A 46 -6.96 5.88 -15.16
C ASP A 46 -6.40 5.70 -13.74
N ASP A 47 -5.59 4.65 -13.55
CA ASP A 47 -4.98 4.28 -12.28
C ASP A 47 -3.48 4.12 -12.46
N TYR A 48 -2.65 4.90 -11.76
CA TYR A 48 -1.20 4.86 -11.95
C TYR A 48 -0.40 5.30 -10.73
N ASN A 49 0.92 5.14 -10.83
CA ASN A 49 1.91 5.63 -9.87
C ASN A 49 1.69 5.07 -8.45
N SER A 50 1.65 3.76 -8.33
CA SER A 50 1.34 3.10 -7.06
C SER A 50 2.52 3.09 -6.07
N ASP A 51 2.22 3.25 -4.79
CA ASP A 51 3.09 3.05 -3.65
C ASP A 51 2.58 1.92 -2.77
N LEU A 52 3.42 0.92 -2.54
CA LEU A 52 3.20 -0.16 -1.59
C LEU A 52 4.21 0.04 -0.45
N PRO A 53 3.82 0.70 0.64
CA PRO A 53 4.75 1.40 1.51
C PRO A 53 5.71 0.45 2.24
N TYR A 54 5.23 -0.70 2.72
CA TYR A 54 6.03 -1.64 3.51
C TYR A 54 5.70 -3.10 3.21
N PRO A 55 6.65 -4.03 3.40
CA PRO A 55 6.35 -5.46 3.37
C PRO A 55 5.60 -5.84 4.64
N ALA A 56 4.29 -6.09 4.54
CA ALA A 56 3.52 -6.78 5.59
C ALA A 56 2.33 -7.54 5.00
N GLY A 57 1.67 -8.34 5.84
CA GLY A 57 0.54 -9.17 5.44
C GLY A 57 -0.67 -8.37 4.96
N ARG A 58 -1.05 -7.27 5.64
CA ARG A 58 -2.08 -6.32 5.19
C ARG A 58 -1.45 -4.99 4.84
N GLN A 59 -1.77 -4.43 3.68
CA GLN A 59 -1.23 -3.17 3.19
C GLN A 59 -2.29 -2.29 2.54
N HIS A 60 -2.13 -0.98 2.70
CA HIS A 60 -2.76 -0.01 1.81
C HIS A 60 -1.85 0.20 0.61
N ILE A 61 -2.32 -0.11 -0.59
CA ILE A 61 -1.67 0.38 -1.81
C ILE A 61 -2.24 1.77 -2.10
N TYR A 62 -1.37 2.77 -2.23
CA TYR A 62 -1.74 4.12 -2.64
C TYR A 62 -1.47 4.27 -4.13
N PHE A 63 -2.30 4.99 -4.86
CA PHE A 63 -2.07 5.27 -6.27
C PHE A 63 -2.85 6.52 -6.67
N SER A 64 -2.43 7.15 -7.75
CA SER A 64 -3.15 8.26 -8.36
C SER A 64 -4.27 7.73 -9.25
N SER A 65 -5.46 8.29 -9.12
CA SER A 65 -6.62 7.88 -9.89
C SER A 65 -7.60 9.02 -10.14
N ASN A 66 -8.16 9.09 -11.35
CA ASN A 66 -9.25 10.02 -11.68
C ASN A 66 -10.65 9.41 -11.43
N ARG A 67 -10.73 8.29 -10.69
CA ARG A 67 -12.01 7.61 -10.37
C ARG A 67 -12.96 8.45 -9.52
N ASN A 68 -12.44 9.26 -8.61
CA ASN A 68 -13.28 10.09 -7.74
C ASN A 68 -13.90 11.28 -8.48
N SER A 69 -13.24 11.73 -9.55
CA SER A 69 -13.65 12.87 -10.35
C SER A 69 -14.38 12.49 -11.64
N ASN A 70 -14.60 11.19 -11.88
CA ASN A 70 -15.15 10.62 -13.11
C ASN A 70 -14.31 10.98 -14.37
N GLY A 71 -12.99 10.88 -14.27
CA GLY A 71 -12.08 11.09 -15.40
C GLY A 71 -11.52 12.50 -15.54
N ASN A 72 -11.73 13.39 -14.56
CA ASN A 72 -11.24 14.78 -14.61
C ASN A 72 -9.86 14.92 -13.95
N ASN A 73 -9.82 15.33 -12.68
CA ASN A 73 -8.58 15.48 -11.91
C ASN A 73 -8.20 14.17 -11.23
N PHE A 74 -6.92 13.98 -10.97
CA PHE A 74 -6.42 12.82 -10.26
C PHE A 74 -6.30 13.06 -8.77
N ASP A 75 -6.92 12.18 -8.00
CA ASP A 75 -6.76 12.10 -6.56
C ASP A 75 -5.77 11.01 -6.19
N ILE A 76 -5.13 11.12 -5.02
CA ILE A 76 -4.52 9.96 -4.38
C ILE A 76 -5.62 9.15 -3.69
N VAL A 77 -5.73 7.89 -4.07
CA VAL A 77 -6.65 6.91 -3.50
C VAL A 77 -5.87 5.78 -2.83
N SER A 78 -6.54 5.01 -1.97
CA SER A 78 -5.96 3.78 -1.44
C SER A 78 -6.92 2.61 -1.52
N LYS A 79 -6.35 1.41 -1.64
CA LYS A 79 -7.06 0.13 -1.57
C LYS A 79 -6.35 -0.81 -0.61
N ASN A 80 -7.12 -1.63 0.10
CA ASN A 80 -6.57 -2.60 1.04
C ASN A 80 -6.35 -3.95 0.36
N ILE A 81 -5.13 -4.47 0.49
CA ILE A 81 -4.77 -5.80 0.02
C ILE A 81 -4.14 -6.61 1.16
N ASP A 82 -4.46 -7.89 1.19
CA ASP A 82 -3.77 -8.88 2.01
C ASP A 82 -2.88 -9.73 1.10
N ILE A 83 -1.58 -9.76 1.38
CA ILE A 83 -0.57 -10.55 0.67
C ILE A 83 -0.18 -11.74 1.55
N SER A 84 -0.43 -12.95 1.08
CA SER A 84 -0.16 -14.19 1.82
C SER A 84 0.57 -15.22 0.95
N TYR A 85 1.61 -15.83 1.51
CA TYR A 85 2.31 -16.96 0.87
C TYR A 85 1.92 -18.28 1.54
N HIS A 86 1.36 -19.19 0.75
CA HIS A 86 0.80 -20.46 1.16
C HIS A 86 1.78 -21.58 0.81
N LYS A 87 2.65 -21.90 1.77
CA LYS A 87 3.75 -22.85 1.59
C LYS A 87 3.29 -24.28 1.20
N GLU A 88 2.12 -24.71 1.66
CA GLU A 88 1.61 -26.06 1.35
C GLU A 88 1.33 -26.22 -0.15
N ASP A 89 0.87 -25.15 -0.81
CA ASP A 89 0.53 -25.14 -2.23
C ASP A 89 1.55 -24.38 -3.10
N ASP A 90 2.56 -23.76 -2.49
CA ASP A 90 3.54 -22.87 -3.13
C ASP A 90 2.90 -21.68 -3.89
N ILE A 91 1.89 -21.06 -3.27
CA ILE A 91 1.08 -19.99 -3.87
C ILE A 91 1.30 -18.66 -3.16
N LEU A 92 1.63 -17.60 -3.90
CA LEU A 92 1.49 -16.22 -3.45
C LEU A 92 0.11 -15.69 -3.84
N ASN A 93 -0.68 -15.32 -2.85
CA ASN A 93 -2.05 -14.86 -3.01
C ASN A 93 -2.18 -13.39 -2.63
N ILE A 94 -2.98 -12.65 -3.40
CA ILE A 94 -3.50 -11.33 -3.06
C ILE A 94 -5.01 -11.46 -2.85
N ALA A 95 -5.44 -11.14 -1.63
CA ALA A 95 -6.84 -11.02 -1.25
C ALA A 95 -7.20 -9.55 -1.08
N TYR A 96 -8.48 -9.23 -1.27
CA TYR A 96 -8.97 -7.86 -1.20
C TYR A 96 -9.88 -7.72 0.02
N THR A 97 -9.62 -6.71 0.84
CA THR A 97 -10.41 -6.50 2.07
C THR A 97 -11.39 -5.35 1.89
N SER A 98 -12.09 -4.94 2.95
CA SER A 98 -12.95 -3.76 2.85
C SER A 98 -12.14 -2.53 2.42
N ASP A 99 -12.76 -1.68 1.63
CA ASP A 99 -12.20 -0.41 1.15
C ASP A 99 -12.22 0.69 2.22
N ASP A 100 -12.41 0.31 3.48
CA ASP A 100 -12.48 1.28 4.58
C ASP A 100 -11.11 1.93 4.76
N TYR A 101 -11.12 3.26 4.74
CA TYR A 101 -9.97 4.07 5.09
C TYR A 101 -9.69 3.95 6.59
N SER A 102 -8.41 3.77 6.95
CA SER A 102 -7.98 3.87 8.34
C SER A 102 -8.07 5.32 8.82
N SER A 103 -7.90 5.56 10.11
CA SER A 103 -7.88 6.93 10.65
C SER A 103 -6.80 7.79 9.99
N PHE A 104 -5.70 7.19 9.52
CA PHE A 104 -4.66 7.88 8.78
C PHE A 104 -5.18 8.45 7.45
N GLN A 105 -5.75 7.61 6.57
CA GLN A 105 -6.24 8.09 5.27
C GLN A 105 -7.43 9.05 5.41
N ASN A 106 -8.31 8.82 6.39
CA ASN A 106 -9.41 9.74 6.71
C ASN A 106 -8.93 11.15 7.09
N LYS A 107 -7.70 11.29 7.60
CA LYS A 107 -7.08 12.59 7.90
C LYS A 107 -6.18 13.10 6.77
N LEU A 108 -5.52 12.20 6.04
CA LEU A 108 -4.59 12.54 4.97
C LEU A 108 -5.31 13.03 3.71
N PHE A 109 -6.28 12.26 3.19
CA PHE A 109 -6.90 12.59 1.90
C PHE A 109 -7.58 13.96 1.86
N PRO A 110 -8.30 14.42 2.91
CA PRO A 110 -8.89 15.75 2.91
C PRO A 110 -7.89 16.91 2.84
N ILE A 111 -6.59 16.67 3.09
CA ILE A 111 -5.56 17.72 3.04
C ILE A 111 -4.63 17.61 1.82
N ILE A 112 -4.57 16.45 1.16
CA ILE A 112 -3.71 16.26 -0.02
C ILE A 112 -4.48 16.29 -1.34
N ASN A 113 -5.71 15.77 -1.38
CA ASN A 113 -6.50 15.76 -2.61
C ASN A 113 -7.20 17.10 -2.79
N THR A 114 -7.00 17.74 -3.94
CA THR A 114 -7.51 19.07 -4.24
C THR A 114 -8.30 19.07 -5.55
N ASP A 115 -8.69 20.25 -6.05
CA ASP A 115 -9.30 20.37 -7.38
C ASP A 115 -8.24 20.25 -8.51
N ASN A 116 -6.97 20.04 -8.16
CA ASN A 116 -5.85 19.84 -9.08
C ASN A 116 -5.47 18.34 -9.14
N ASP A 117 -4.41 18.01 -9.86
CA ASP A 117 -3.92 16.63 -9.96
C ASP A 117 -2.93 16.31 -8.85
N GLU A 118 -3.04 15.12 -8.25
CA GLU A 118 -2.11 14.58 -7.29
C GLU A 118 -1.43 13.29 -7.78
N PHE A 119 -0.12 13.37 -7.99
CA PHE A 119 0.70 12.33 -8.60
C PHE A 119 1.78 11.75 -7.72
N GLY A 120 2.06 10.46 -7.94
CA GLY A 120 3.25 9.82 -7.40
C GLY A 120 3.28 9.79 -5.88
N PRO A 121 2.25 9.21 -5.22
CA PRO A 121 2.34 8.93 -3.80
C PRO A 121 3.65 8.19 -3.49
N TYR A 122 4.30 8.56 -2.40
CA TYR A 122 5.48 7.86 -1.91
C TYR A 122 5.56 7.95 -0.39
N SER A 123 5.40 6.82 0.27
CA SER A 123 5.53 6.70 1.71
C SER A 123 6.97 6.43 2.11
N TYR A 124 7.42 7.10 3.17
CA TYR A 124 8.78 6.97 3.65
C TYR A 124 8.88 6.96 5.17
N ASN A 125 9.45 5.87 5.69
CA ASN A 125 9.81 5.72 7.10
C ASN A 125 11.08 6.52 7.41
N GLY A 126 10.87 7.77 7.81
CA GLY A 126 11.94 8.70 8.17
C GLY A 126 12.70 8.33 9.44
N SER A 127 13.73 9.13 9.72
CA SER A 127 14.50 9.05 10.96
C SER A 127 13.72 9.64 12.14
N GLN A 128 14.16 9.33 13.36
CA GLN A 128 13.61 9.92 14.60
C GLN A 128 12.11 9.64 14.83
N GLY A 129 11.58 8.58 14.22
CA GLY A 129 10.18 8.18 14.40
C GLY A 129 9.17 9.06 13.67
N LEU A 130 9.58 9.75 12.61
CA LEU A 130 8.70 10.45 11.70
C LEU A 130 8.44 9.63 10.44
N ASP A 131 7.19 9.61 10.01
CA ASP A 131 6.77 9.03 8.74
C ASP A 131 6.32 10.15 7.81
N TYR A 132 6.69 10.03 6.54
CA TYR A 132 6.45 11.03 5.51
C TYR A 132 5.59 10.43 4.41
N PHE A 133 4.71 11.23 3.84
CA PHE A 133 3.95 10.92 2.65
C PHE A 133 4.19 12.02 1.63
N PHE A 134 4.93 11.69 0.58
CA PHE A 134 5.24 12.59 -0.52
C PHE A 134 4.26 12.40 -1.67
N TYR A 135 4.04 13.47 -2.42
CA TYR A 135 3.29 13.47 -3.68
C TYR A 135 3.67 14.71 -4.48
N ALA A 136 3.28 14.77 -5.74
CA ALA A 136 3.42 15.95 -6.58
C ALA A 136 2.03 16.51 -6.91
N ASN A 137 1.93 17.84 -7.03
CA ASN A 137 0.67 18.52 -7.31
C ASN A 137 0.90 19.77 -8.16
N ASN A 138 -0.06 20.10 -9.03
CA ASN A 138 0.03 21.18 -10.02
C ASN A 138 -0.80 22.43 -9.68
N ASP A 139 -1.04 22.73 -8.41
CA ASP A 139 -1.74 23.94 -7.98
C ASP A 139 -1.02 25.25 -8.35
N GLU A 140 0.30 25.20 -8.54
CA GLU A 140 1.16 26.32 -8.96
C GLU A 140 1.55 26.27 -10.45
N SER A 141 0.70 25.66 -11.30
CA SER A 141 0.85 25.44 -12.74
C SER A 141 1.83 24.35 -13.18
N ASP A 142 3.01 24.24 -12.55
CA ASP A 142 3.92 23.12 -12.70
C ASP A 142 3.72 22.10 -11.58
N PHE A 143 4.04 20.82 -11.82
CA PHE A 143 4.03 19.83 -10.74
C PHE A 143 5.14 20.10 -9.72
N ASN A 144 4.75 20.34 -8.47
CA ASN A 144 5.67 20.55 -7.36
C ASN A 144 5.57 19.41 -6.35
N ILE A 145 6.73 18.93 -5.87
CA ILE A 145 6.78 17.90 -4.83
C ILE A 145 6.38 18.52 -3.49
N LYS A 146 5.38 17.91 -2.87
CA LYS A 146 4.87 18.21 -1.54
C LYS A 146 5.02 17.02 -0.62
N PHE A 147 4.93 17.27 0.68
CA PHE A 147 4.89 16.23 1.67
C PHE A 147 4.02 16.59 2.85
N VAL A 148 3.48 15.55 3.46
CA VAL A 148 2.88 15.55 4.78
C VAL A 148 3.74 14.66 5.67
N TYR A 149 3.85 14.99 6.96
CA TYR A 149 4.54 14.11 7.90
C TYR A 149 3.78 13.93 9.21
N THR A 150 4.10 12.86 9.91
CA THR A 150 3.50 12.51 11.20
C THR A 150 4.47 11.76 12.11
N PRO A 151 4.40 11.91 13.44
CA PRO A 151 5.06 10.99 14.35
C PRO A 151 4.46 9.59 14.23
N ARG A 152 5.28 8.57 13.97
CA ARG A 152 4.85 7.17 13.81
C ARG A 152 4.04 6.66 15.00
N LEU A 153 4.41 7.08 16.21
CA LEU A 153 3.77 6.67 17.45
C LEU A 153 2.41 7.35 17.70
N ASP A 154 2.00 8.28 16.84
CA ASP A 154 0.69 8.92 16.92
C ASP A 154 -0.44 8.08 16.31
N TRP A 155 -0.15 6.85 15.85
CA TRP A 155 -1.12 5.98 15.19
C TRP A 155 -1.14 4.58 15.81
N GLY A 156 -2.25 3.86 15.66
CA GLY A 156 -2.36 2.46 16.05
C GLY A 156 -2.61 2.20 17.54
N THR A 157 -2.98 3.22 18.33
CA THR A 157 -3.37 3.07 19.73
C THR A 157 -4.70 3.77 20.04
N TYR A 158 -5.43 3.31 21.06
CA TYR A 158 -6.77 3.83 21.40
C TYR A 158 -6.79 5.33 21.71
N ASP A 159 -5.73 5.88 22.32
CA ASP A 159 -5.60 7.31 22.68
C ASP A 159 -4.55 8.04 21.82
N ALA A 160 -4.32 7.56 20.60
CA ALA A 160 -3.30 8.16 19.74
C ALA A 160 -3.69 9.59 19.35
N GLN A 161 -2.73 10.51 19.30
CA GLN A 161 -3.02 11.91 18.95
C GLN A 161 -3.36 12.07 17.47
N GLU A 162 -2.89 11.13 16.63
CA GLU A 162 -3.14 11.09 15.19
C GLU A 162 -2.89 12.45 14.52
N ARG A 163 -1.76 13.07 14.86
CA ARG A 163 -1.39 14.40 14.35
C ARG A 163 -0.80 14.26 12.97
N LEU A 164 -1.16 15.18 12.10
CA LEU A 164 -0.70 15.24 10.73
C LEU A 164 -0.27 16.66 10.42
N TYR A 165 0.91 16.85 9.83
CA TYR A 165 1.51 18.15 9.56
C TYR A 165 1.77 18.32 8.07
N GLY A 166 1.28 19.42 7.49
CA GLY A 166 1.42 19.75 6.07
C GLY A 166 0.06 20.04 5.40
N PRO A 167 0.00 20.02 4.06
CA PRO A 167 1.12 19.75 3.15
C PRO A 167 2.16 20.88 3.13
N PHE A 168 3.43 20.52 2.98
CA PHE A 168 4.54 21.44 2.78
C PHE A 168 5.16 21.21 1.40
N SER A 169 5.51 22.29 0.69
CA SER A 169 6.24 22.21 -0.57
C SER A 169 7.75 22.05 -0.32
N LEU A 170 8.42 21.21 -1.12
CA LEU A 170 9.88 21.05 -1.08
C LEU A 170 10.59 22.13 -1.91
N ASN A 171 10.38 23.40 -1.53
CA ASN A 171 10.88 24.59 -2.23
C ASN A 171 12.40 24.61 -2.51
N LEU A 172 13.20 23.83 -1.78
CA LEU A 172 14.66 23.77 -1.99
C LEU A 172 15.06 22.89 -3.18
N ILE A 173 14.19 21.99 -3.64
CA ILE A 173 14.45 21.07 -4.75
C ILE A 173 13.50 21.27 -5.93
N ASN A 174 12.28 21.77 -5.66
CA ASN A 174 11.33 22.09 -6.72
C ASN A 174 11.94 23.18 -7.62
N SER A 175 11.76 23.00 -8.91
CA SER A 175 12.27 23.81 -10.00
C SER A 175 11.13 24.48 -10.75
N ASP A 176 11.46 25.24 -11.80
CA ASP A 176 10.46 25.84 -12.70
C ASP A 176 9.96 24.82 -13.76
N TYR A 177 9.88 23.54 -13.39
CA TYR A 177 9.56 22.40 -14.24
C TYR A 177 8.64 21.42 -13.49
N ASP A 178 8.04 20.47 -14.22
CA ASP A 178 7.26 19.39 -13.60
C ASP A 178 8.20 18.45 -12.82
N ASP A 179 8.15 18.52 -11.50
CA ASP A 179 8.89 17.70 -10.56
C ASP A 179 7.99 16.64 -9.91
N LEU A 180 8.27 15.38 -10.26
CA LEU A 180 7.40 14.22 -10.03
C LEU A 180 8.19 13.06 -9.42
N TYR A 181 7.47 12.11 -8.83
CA TYR A 181 7.99 10.79 -8.42
C TYR A 181 9.18 10.86 -7.47
N PRO A 182 9.05 11.52 -6.31
CA PRO A 182 10.10 11.53 -5.31
C PRO A 182 10.37 10.11 -4.80
N THR A 183 11.65 9.76 -4.68
CA THR A 183 12.08 8.52 -4.03
C THR A 183 13.36 8.77 -3.24
N ILE A 184 13.42 8.18 -2.04
CA ILE A 184 14.62 8.22 -1.20
C ILE A 184 15.35 6.90 -1.36
N ASN A 185 16.67 6.96 -1.56
CA ASN A 185 17.47 5.76 -1.73
C ASN A 185 17.63 4.97 -0.41
N GLN A 186 18.09 3.72 -0.54
CA GLN A 186 18.18 2.77 0.56
C GLN A 186 19.05 3.27 1.74
N ASP A 187 20.12 4.02 1.47
CA ASP A 187 20.99 4.58 2.52
C ASP A 187 20.44 5.87 3.16
N ARG A 188 19.30 6.38 2.66
CA ARG A 188 18.58 7.55 3.17
C ARG A 188 19.35 8.87 3.05
N THR A 189 20.29 8.95 2.13
CA THR A 189 21.13 10.15 1.94
C THR A 189 20.73 11.00 0.74
N LYS A 190 19.95 10.45 -0.20
CA LYS A 190 19.60 11.11 -1.46
C LYS A 190 18.11 10.98 -1.75
N LEU A 191 17.54 12.08 -2.20
CA LEU A 191 16.21 12.12 -2.82
C LEU A 191 16.41 12.25 -4.34
N TYR A 192 15.76 11.37 -5.08
CA TYR A 192 15.67 11.36 -6.53
C TYR A 192 14.26 11.73 -6.94
N PHE A 193 14.12 12.43 -8.06
CA PHE A 193 12.84 12.78 -8.64
C PHE A 193 13.03 12.95 -10.15
N VAL A 194 11.92 12.93 -10.88
CA VAL A 194 11.88 13.25 -12.30
C VAL A 194 11.57 14.73 -12.44
N SER A 195 12.41 15.46 -13.16
CA SER A 195 12.19 16.87 -13.51
C SER A 195 12.08 16.98 -15.02
N ARG A 196 11.00 17.59 -15.54
CA ARG A 196 10.79 17.72 -16.99
C ARG A 196 10.27 19.09 -17.40
N SER A 197 10.86 19.63 -18.46
CA SER A 197 10.51 20.95 -18.99
C SER A 197 9.34 20.96 -19.97
N GLN A 198 8.75 19.81 -20.30
CA GLN A 198 7.62 19.67 -21.23
C GLN A 198 6.71 18.50 -20.84
N ILE A 199 5.39 18.76 -20.88
CA ILE A 199 4.34 17.74 -20.81
C ILE A 199 4.37 16.94 -22.12
N SER A 200 4.89 15.71 -22.08
CA SER A 200 4.57 14.72 -23.12
C SER A 200 3.30 13.99 -22.69
N PRO A 201 2.21 14.01 -23.49
CA PRO A 201 0.96 13.35 -23.14
C PRO A 201 1.02 11.81 -23.15
N ASN A 202 2.19 11.21 -23.38
CA ASN A 202 2.33 9.77 -23.62
C ASN A 202 3.35 9.13 -22.68
N PHE A 203 3.07 9.12 -21.38
CA PHE A 203 3.72 8.18 -20.45
C PHE A 203 2.73 7.08 -20.10
N CYS A 204 2.47 6.21 -21.07
CA CYS A 204 1.89 4.85 -20.98
C CYS A 204 1.32 4.49 -22.36
N ASN A 205 2.14 3.89 -23.22
CA ASN A 205 1.70 3.03 -24.33
C ASN A 205 2.39 1.68 -24.16
#